data_AF-X6LVD8-F1
#
_entry.id   AF-X6LVD8-F1
#
_cell.length_a   1.000
_cell.length_b   1.000
_cell.length_c   1.000
_cell.angle_alpha   90.00
_cell.angle_beta   90.00
_cell.angle_gamma   90.00
#
_symmetry.space_group_name_H-M   'P 1'
#
loop_
_entity.id
_entity.type
_entity.pdbx_description
1 polymer ?
#
loop_
_entity_poly.entity_id
_entity_poly.type
_entity_poly.pdbx_seq_one_letter_code
_entity_poly.pdbx_strand_id
1 'polypeptide(L)'
;MSVKYGSNELINTILSGSNDKSVLFNGHTNYVSCVEYSPFVVNNIEIGGNSNVICSGSFDNTLRFWDIRSNKKELYVINGKSPITCIKFIPLKKNEKNNENTKKDCGYNLCYGSFDRSINIWGETLPSSRWWFF
;
A
#
# COMPACT_ATOMS: atom_id res chain seq x y z
N MET A 1 -32.50 -22.08 16.51
CA MET A 1 -33.31 -23.12 15.85
C MET A 1 -32.87 -23.20 14.39
N SER A 2 -32.24 -24.30 13.94
CA SER A 2 -31.75 -24.51 12.55
C SER A 2 -30.68 -23.50 12.06
N VAL A 3 -29.73 -23.74 11.15
CA VAL A 3 -29.01 -24.91 10.56
C VAL A 3 -27.59 -24.39 10.18
N LYS A 4 -26.57 -25.13 9.74
CA LYS A 4 -26.39 -26.51 9.21
C LYS A 4 -24.92 -26.94 9.46
N TYR A 5 -24.57 -28.21 9.21
CA TYR A 5 -23.17 -28.59 8.98
C TYR A 5 -22.84 -28.54 7.48
N GLY A 6 -21.67 -28.02 7.13
CA GLY A 6 -21.08 -28.04 5.80
C GLY A 6 -19.57 -28.09 5.91
N SER A 7 -18.96 -29.14 5.36
CA SER A 7 -17.53 -29.42 5.48
C SER A 7 -16.71 -28.70 4.40
N ASN A 8 -15.76 -27.86 4.79
CA ASN A 8 -14.32 -28.03 4.51
C ASN A 8 -13.49 -26.76 4.83
N GLU A 9 -12.41 -26.97 5.59
CA GLU A 9 -11.11 -26.28 5.49
C GLU A 9 -11.00 -24.74 5.51
N LEU A 10 -11.84 -24.02 6.27
CA LEU A 10 -11.60 -22.59 6.57
C LEU A 10 -11.38 -22.30 8.06
N ILE A 11 -10.10 -22.43 8.42
CA ILE A 11 -9.33 -21.73 9.47
C ILE A 11 -10.16 -20.92 10.47
N ASN A 12 -10.21 -21.43 11.71
CA ASN A 12 -10.33 -20.67 12.97
C ASN A 12 -11.20 -19.39 12.95
N THR A 13 -12.44 -19.50 12.48
CA THR A 13 -13.41 -18.40 12.62
C THR A 13 -14.28 -18.64 13.85
N ILE A 14 -13.85 -18.08 15.00
CA ILE A 14 -14.77 -17.91 16.13
C ILE A 14 -15.72 -16.77 15.76
N LEU A 15 -16.96 -17.12 15.41
CA LEU A 15 -18.04 -16.18 15.13
C LEU A 15 -18.50 -15.47 16.41
N SER A 16 -17.79 -14.43 16.83
CA SER A 16 -18.39 -13.35 17.60
C SER A 16 -19.23 -12.48 16.65
N GLY A 17 -20.36 -11.96 17.15
CA GLY A 17 -21.36 -11.26 16.34
C GLY A 17 -20.99 -9.83 15.92
N SER A 18 -19.75 -9.60 15.47
CA SER A 18 -19.36 -8.38 14.76
C SER A 18 -18.66 -8.76 13.47
N ASN A 19 -19.10 -8.17 12.35
CA ASN A 19 -18.58 -8.49 11.01
C ASN A 19 -17.32 -7.66 10.66
N ASP A 20 -16.81 -6.89 11.62
CA ASP A 20 -15.72 -5.93 11.44
C ASP A 20 -14.36 -6.62 11.47
N LYS A 21 -13.92 -7.12 10.31
CA LYS A 21 -12.54 -7.57 10.09
C LYS A 21 -11.57 -6.38 10.09
N SER A 22 -11.20 -5.91 11.27
CA SER A 22 -10.12 -4.93 11.43
C SER A 22 -8.75 -5.55 11.13
N VAL A 23 -7.99 -4.91 10.23
CA VAL A 23 -6.62 -5.31 9.91
C VAL A 23 -5.66 -4.37 10.64
N LEU A 24 -4.74 -4.94 11.42
CA LEU A 24 -3.72 -4.22 12.17
C LEU A 24 -2.34 -4.43 11.54
N PHE A 25 -1.64 -3.32 11.27
CA PHE A 25 -0.27 -3.30 10.75
C PHE A 25 0.69 -2.77 11.82
N ASN A 26 1.59 -3.63 12.30
CA ASN A 26 2.56 -3.30 13.33
C ASN A 26 3.97 -3.48 12.74
N GLY A 27 4.74 -2.40 12.66
CA GLY A 27 6.13 -2.44 12.20
C GLY A 27 6.86 -1.10 12.33
N HIS A 28 6.12 0.02 12.27
CA HIS A 28 6.65 1.30 12.71
C HIS A 28 7.07 1.24 14.19
N THR A 29 8.22 1.84 14.51
CA THR A 29 8.77 1.87 15.89
C THR A 29 8.35 3.12 16.67
N ASN A 30 7.61 4.03 16.03
CA ASN A 30 7.13 5.28 16.60
C ASN A 30 5.76 5.65 15.99
N TYR A 31 5.11 6.70 16.51
CA TYR A 31 3.77 7.13 16.09
C TYR A 31 3.64 7.34 14.58
N VAL A 32 2.62 6.72 13.98
CA VAL A 32 2.21 6.97 12.59
C VAL A 32 1.56 8.34 12.52
N SER A 33 2.12 9.23 11.70
CA SER A 33 1.67 10.61 11.53
C SER A 33 0.67 10.77 10.39
N CYS A 34 0.77 9.91 9.37
CA CYS A 34 -0.03 9.99 8.15
C CYS A 34 -0.17 8.62 7.47
N VAL A 35 -1.28 8.44 6.77
CA VAL A 35 -1.60 7.26 5.95
C VAL A 35 -2.28 7.74 4.68
N GLU A 36 -1.93 7.15 3.53
CA GLU A 36 -2.64 7.36 2.28
C GLU A 36 -2.80 6.05 1.49
N TYR A 37 -3.91 5.92 0.76
CA TYR A 37 -4.06 4.85 -0.21
C TYR A 37 -3.10 5.03 -1.38
N SER A 38 -2.34 3.99 -1.66
CA SER A 38 -1.51 3.93 -2.85
C SER A 38 -2.39 3.65 -4.08
N PRO A 39 -2.15 4.32 -5.22
CA PRO A 39 -2.76 3.97 -6.50
C PRO A 39 -2.18 2.66 -7.08
N PHE A 40 -1.14 2.09 -6.46
CA PHE A 40 -0.54 0.83 -6.90
C PHE A 40 -1.39 -0.38 -6.48
N VAL A 41 -1.53 -1.30 -7.43
CA VAL A 41 -2.22 -2.58 -7.27
C VAL A 41 -1.18 -3.69 -7.45
N VAL A 42 -1.06 -4.56 -6.46
CA VAL A 42 -0.09 -5.68 -6.45
C VAL A 42 -0.82 -6.98 -6.77
N ASN A 43 -0.21 -7.84 -7.59
CA ASN A 43 -0.74 -9.16 -7.89
C ASN A 43 -0.41 -10.11 -6.73
N ASN A 44 -1.42 -10.51 -5.96
CA ASN A 44 -1.24 -11.35 -4.79
C ASN A 44 -1.53 -12.82 -5.15
N ILE A 45 -0.46 -13.63 -5.24
CA ILE A 45 -0.55 -15.06 -5.61
C ILE A 45 -1.20 -15.88 -4.50
N GLU A 46 -0.98 -15.54 -3.22
CA GLU A 46 -1.53 -16.28 -2.06
C GLU A 46 -3.08 -16.22 -2.01
N ILE A 47 -3.66 -15.13 -2.51
CA ILE A 47 -5.11 -14.86 -2.46
C ILE A 47 -5.76 -14.99 -3.84
N GLY A 48 -4.97 -15.27 -4.89
CA GLY A 48 -5.47 -15.46 -6.25
C GLY A 48 -6.09 -14.21 -6.86
N GLY A 49 -5.48 -13.03 -6.65
CA GLY A 49 -6.03 -11.80 -7.22
C GLY A 49 -5.27 -10.52 -6.89
N ASN A 50 -5.80 -9.41 -7.37
CA ASN A 50 -5.22 -8.09 -7.15
C ASN A 50 -5.47 -7.59 -5.72
N SER A 51 -4.47 -6.94 -5.13
CA SER A 51 -4.57 -6.27 -3.84
C SER A 51 -4.19 -4.80 -3.90
N ASN A 52 -4.83 -4.01 -3.05
CA ASN A 52 -4.56 -2.60 -2.88
C ASN A 52 -3.47 -2.41 -1.83
N VAL A 53 -2.66 -1.36 -2.01
CA VAL A 53 -1.57 -1.00 -1.09
C VAL A 53 -1.94 0.27 -0.32
N ILE A 54 -1.58 0.34 0.95
CA ILE A 54 -1.52 1.60 1.72
C ILE A 54 -0.07 2.00 1.97
N CYS A 55 0.20 3.30 2.04
CA CYS A 55 1.47 3.87 2.48
C CYS A 55 1.25 4.61 3.81
N SER A 56 2.11 4.36 4.80
CA SER A 56 2.10 5.05 6.10
C SER A 56 3.43 5.74 6.36
N GLY A 57 3.39 6.91 7.01
CA GLY A 57 4.56 7.67 7.43
C GLY A 57 4.58 7.84 8.93
N SER A 58 5.76 7.83 9.54
CA SER A 58 5.93 7.83 10.99
C SER A 58 7.05 8.76 11.47
N PHE A 59 7.00 9.05 12.78
CA PHE A 59 8.08 9.65 13.54
C PHE A 59 9.27 8.70 13.79
N ASP A 60 9.28 7.49 13.20
CA ASP A 60 10.47 6.63 13.09
C ASP A 60 11.32 6.93 11.85
N ASN A 61 10.99 8.01 11.15
CA ASN A 61 11.60 8.48 9.89
C ASN A 61 11.32 7.57 8.68
N THR A 62 10.46 6.56 8.78
CA THR A 62 10.17 5.64 7.68
C THR A 62 8.83 5.91 7.01
N LEU A 63 8.77 5.58 5.72
CA LEU A 63 7.54 5.31 4.98
C LEU A 63 7.43 3.80 4.80
N ARG A 64 6.27 3.20 5.11
CA ARG A 64 6.03 1.76 4.98
C ARG A 64 4.85 1.48 4.06
N PHE A 65 4.99 0.47 3.21
CA PHE A 65 3.96 0.02 2.28
C PHE A 65 3.40 -1.32 2.74
N TRP A 66 2.08 -1.45 2.74
CA TRP A 66 1.38 -2.63 3.26
C TRP A 66 0.38 -3.16 2.24
N ASP A 67 0.37 -4.48 2.04
CA ASP A 67 -0.72 -5.14 1.32
C ASP A 67 -1.95 -5.25 2.25
N ILE A 68 -3.10 -4.76 1.81
CA ILE A 68 -4.34 -4.76 2.60
C ILE A 68 -4.96 -6.16 2.71
N ARG A 69 -4.73 -7.04 1.72
CA ARG A 69 -5.35 -8.37 1.62
C ARG A 69 -4.40 -9.48 2.03
N SER A 70 -3.12 -9.44 1.65
CA SER A 70 -2.10 -10.39 2.16
C SER A 70 -2.07 -10.33 3.68
N ASN A 71 -1.57 -11.41 4.28
CA ASN A 71 -1.49 -11.66 5.71
C ASN A 71 -0.61 -10.65 6.49
N LYS A 72 -1.03 -9.38 6.54
CA LYS A 72 -0.38 -8.22 7.19
C LYS A 72 1.07 -7.98 6.76
N LYS A 73 1.39 -8.29 5.49
CA LYS A 73 2.76 -8.23 4.97
C LYS A 73 3.19 -6.79 4.70
N GLU A 74 4.29 -6.39 5.33
CA GLU A 74 5.08 -5.25 4.91
C GLU A 74 5.71 -5.55 3.55
N LEU A 75 5.39 -4.74 2.54
CA LEU A 75 5.89 -4.89 1.17
C LEU A 75 7.24 -4.20 0.99
N TYR A 76 7.36 -2.97 1.51
CA TYR A 76 8.51 -2.12 1.28
C TYR A 76 8.66 -1.03 2.33
N VAL A 77 9.88 -0.59 2.59
CA VAL A 77 10.22 0.48 3.54
C VAL A 77 11.18 1.48 2.89
N ILE A 78 10.82 2.76 2.92
CA ILE A 78 11.72 3.87 2.56
C ILE A 78 12.21 4.50 3.86
N ASN A 79 13.52 4.55 4.06
CA ASN A 79 14.14 5.22 5.20
C ASN A 79 14.42 6.69 4.84
N GLY A 80 13.67 7.60 5.47
CA GLY A 80 13.93 9.04 5.45
C GLY A 80 14.99 9.45 6.47
N LYS A 81 15.41 10.72 6.43
CA LYS A 81 16.41 11.29 7.35
C LYS A 81 15.81 11.96 8.59
N SER A 82 14.50 12.16 8.61
CA SER A 82 13.78 12.97 9.59
C SER A 82 12.30 12.53 9.64
N PRO A 83 11.57 12.75 10.74
CA PRO A 83 10.18 12.30 10.89
C PRO A 83 9.28 12.69 9.72
N ILE A 84 8.46 11.76 9.25
CA ILE A 84 7.47 12.04 8.20
C ILE A 84 6.29 12.76 8.84
N THR A 85 5.77 13.80 8.20
CA THR A 85 4.62 14.58 8.71
C THR A 85 3.38 14.49 7.82
N CYS A 86 3.56 14.31 6.51
CA CYS A 86 2.46 14.14 5.56
C CYS A 86 2.91 13.37 4.31
N ILE A 87 1.94 12.76 3.62
CA ILE A 87 2.12 11.99 2.38
C ILE A 87 1.11 12.49 1.34
N LYS A 88 1.52 12.55 0.07
CA LYS A 88 0.65 12.76 -1.08
C LYS A 88 1.12 12.03 -2.34
N PHE A 89 0.31 11.11 -2.86
CA PHE A 89 0.46 10.60 -4.23
C PHE A 89 -0.02 11.63 -5.27
N ILE A 90 0.82 11.90 -6.27
CA ILE A 90 0.56 12.85 -7.36
C ILE A 90 0.70 12.12 -8.71
N PRO A 91 -0.34 12.11 -9.57
CA PRO A 91 -0.26 11.48 -10.87
C PRO A 91 0.68 12.24 -11.81
N LEU A 92 1.55 11.50 -12.51
CA LEU A 92 2.39 12.04 -13.57
C LEU A 92 1.53 12.30 -14.82
N LYS A 93 1.40 13.58 -15.20
CA LYS A 93 0.88 13.94 -16.53
C LYS A 93 1.92 13.57 -17.58
N LYS A 94 1.67 12.50 -18.34
CA LYS A 94 2.45 12.17 -19.53
C LYS A 94 2.01 13.09 -20.67
N ASN A 95 2.95 13.84 -21.24
CA ASN A 95 2.67 14.63 -22.44
C ASN A 95 2.31 13.67 -23.59
N GLU A 96 1.10 13.81 -24.13
CA GLU A 96 0.57 12.93 -25.16
C GLU A 96 1.36 13.13 -26.47
N LYS A 97 2.21 12.17 -26.81
CA LYS A 97 2.67 11.93 -28.17
C LYS A 97 2.04 10.63 -28.64
N ASN A 98 1.20 10.76 -29.66
CA ASN A 98 0.31 9.73 -30.18
C ASN A 98 1.03 8.39 -30.44
N ASN A 99 0.51 7.28 -29.89
CA ASN A 99 -0.23 6.29 -30.67
C ASN A 99 -0.79 5.16 -29.78
N GLU A 100 -2.04 4.80 -30.11
CA GLU A 100 -2.82 3.57 -29.87
C GLU A 100 -2.45 2.54 -28.78
N ASN A 101 -3.50 2.12 -28.04
CA ASN A 101 -3.70 0.77 -27.48
C ASN A 101 -2.57 0.14 -26.64
N THR A 102 -1.93 0.93 -25.78
CA THR A 102 -1.27 0.39 -24.58
C THR A 102 -1.98 0.87 -23.31
N LYS A 103 -2.04 -0.01 -22.30
CA LYS A 103 -2.67 0.21 -20.99
C LYS A 103 -2.22 1.57 -20.43
N LYS A 104 -3.18 2.38 -19.92
CA LYS A 104 -2.89 3.74 -19.42
C LYS A 104 -2.09 3.68 -18.11
N ASP A 105 -0.78 3.42 -18.24
CA ASP A 105 0.18 3.43 -17.14
C ASP A 105 0.47 4.88 -16.74
N CYS A 106 -0.47 5.46 -16.00
CA CYS A 106 -0.27 6.70 -15.26
C CYS A 106 0.70 6.39 -14.12
N GLY A 107 1.97 6.74 -14.29
CA GLY A 107 2.92 6.74 -13.17
C GLY A 107 2.48 7.73 -12.08
N TYR A 108 2.91 7.49 -10.85
CA TYR A 108 2.65 8.38 -9.72
C TYR A 108 3.96 8.70 -8.99
N ASN A 109 4.11 9.96 -8.61
CA ASN A 109 5.14 10.38 -7.66
C ASN A 109 4.55 10.35 -6.25
N LEU A 110 5.34 9.91 -5.29
CA LEU A 110 5.08 10.03 -3.86
C LEU A 110 5.77 11.29 -3.34
N CYS A 111 5.00 12.29 -2.94
CA CYS A 111 5.51 13.46 -2.22
C CYS A 111 5.31 13.26 -0.73
N TYR A 112 6.28 13.66 0.09
CA TYR A 112 6.13 13.62 1.55
C TYR A 112 6.83 14.79 2.23
N GLY A 113 6.17 15.35 3.24
CA GLY A 113 6.72 16.39 4.11
C GLY A 113 7.50 15.76 5.26
N SER A 114 8.55 16.44 5.69
CA SER A 114 9.37 16.00 6.83
C SER A 114 9.65 17.12 7.83
N PHE A 115 9.93 16.74 9.07
CA PHE A 115 10.13 17.65 10.20
C PHE A 115 11.44 18.45 10.11
N ASP A 116 12.33 18.12 9.17
CA ASP A 116 13.54 18.88 8.87
C ASP A 116 13.29 20.15 8.02
N ARG A 117 12.02 20.45 7.72
CA ARG A 117 11.53 21.53 6.82
C ARG A 117 11.73 21.22 5.33
N SER A 118 12.00 19.97 4.96
CA SER A 118 12.03 19.53 3.56
C SER A 118 10.69 18.97 3.08
N ILE A 119 10.47 19.06 1.76
CA ILE A 119 9.48 18.26 1.03
C ILE A 119 10.29 17.39 0.08
N ASN A 120 10.10 16.08 0.18
CA ASN A 120 10.80 15.10 -0.64
C ASN A 120 9.84 14.53 -1.68
N ILE A 121 10.37 14.25 -2.87
CA ILE A 121 9.63 13.63 -3.97
C ILE A 121 10.35 12.34 -4.32
N TRP A 122 9.64 11.23 -4.24
CA TRP A 122 10.10 9.90 -4.63
C TRP A 122 9.25 9.40 -5.81
N GLY A 123 9.90 9.05 -6.90
CA GLY A 123 9.25 8.53 -8.09
C GLY A 123 10.29 8.12 -9.13
N GLU A 124 10.30 6.84 -9.49
CA GLU A 124 11.19 6.37 -10.55
C GLU A 124 10.62 6.73 -11.92
N THR A 125 11.34 7.57 -12.67
CA THR A 125 11.10 7.80 -14.09
C THR A 125 11.61 6.61 -14.92
N LEU A 126 11.02 5.43 -14.73
CA LEU A 126 11.33 4.21 -15.48
C LEU A 126 10.07 3.53 -16.03
N PRO A 127 10.16 2.90 -17.22
CA PRO A 127 8.98 2.38 -17.91
C PRO A 127 8.45 1.11 -17.23
N SER A 128 7.24 1.17 -16.68
CA SER A 128 6.21 0.11 -16.45
C SER A 128 6.60 -1.27 -15.87
N SER A 129 7.71 -1.88 -16.29
CA SER A 129 7.99 -3.32 -16.18
C SER A 129 8.98 -3.74 -15.08
N ARG A 130 9.22 -2.91 -14.04
CA ARG A 130 10.13 -3.29 -12.93
C ARG A 130 9.46 -3.56 -11.56
N TRP A 131 8.15 -3.37 -11.43
CA TRP A 131 7.41 -3.72 -10.21
C TRP A 131 7.04 -5.22 -10.09
N TRP A 132 7.51 -6.06 -11.01
CA TRP A 132 7.23 -7.52 -11.05
C TRP A 132 8.05 -8.37 -10.04
N PHE A 133 8.76 -7.75 -9.10
CA PHE A 133 9.62 -8.44 -8.14
C PHE A 133 9.26 -8.09 -6.67
N PHE A 134 7.99 -8.27 -6.32
CA PHE A 134 7.46 -8.32 -4.95
C PHE A 134 6.48 -9.49 -4.80
#